data_AF-A0A820VF65-F1
#
_entry.id   AF-A0A820VF65-F1
#
_cell.length_a   1.000
_cell.length_b   1.000
_cell.length_c   1.000
_cell.angle_alpha   90.00
_cell.angle_beta   90.00
_cell.angle_gamma   90.00
#
_symmetry.space_group_name_H-M   'P 1'
#
loop_
_entity.id
_entity.type
_entity.pdbx_description
1 polymer ?
#
loop_
_entity_poly.entity_id
_entity_poly.type
_entity_poly.pdbx_seq_one_letter_code
_entity_poly.pdbx_strand_id
1 'polypeptide(L)'
;MGGVAVLLAADFRQTLPVIPKGTMADELKACLKASNLWRYVLKLGLTTNMRVYLHGDLSAGRFAQELLTLGDGKVRVDPTSGLISIPEN
;
A
#
# COMPACT_ATOMS: atom_id res chain seq x y z
N MET A 1 -11.40 -14.87 26.97
CA MET A 1 -10.04 -14.43 27.38
C MET A 1 -9.35 -13.87 26.15
N GLY A 2 -8.89 -12.62 26.26
CA GLY A 2 -8.03 -11.93 25.31
C GLY A 2 -6.96 -11.20 26.11
N GLY A 3 -5.80 -10.95 25.52
CA GLY A 3 -4.63 -10.41 26.24
C GLY A 3 -3.30 -10.56 25.51
N VAL A 4 -3.33 -11.04 24.27
CA VAL A 4 -2.15 -11.11 23.41
C VAL A 4 -1.97 -9.76 22.73
N ALA A 5 -0.78 -9.18 22.89
CA ALA A 5 -0.37 -8.04 22.07
C ALA A 5 -0.16 -8.52 20.63
N VAL A 6 -0.87 -7.89 19.69
CA VAL A 6 -0.77 -8.20 18.26
C VAL A 6 -0.16 -7.00 17.55
N LEU A 7 0.93 -7.23 16.83
CA LEU A 7 1.53 -6.26 15.91
C LEU A 7 1.24 -6.71 14.48
N LEU A 8 0.69 -5.81 13.67
CA LEU A 8 0.40 -6.03 12.26
C LEU A 8 1.40 -5.20 11.45
N ALA A 9 2.20 -5.87 10.62
CA ALA A 9 3.17 -5.25 9.72
C ALA A 9 2.79 -5.56 8.28
N ALA A 10 2.26 -4.58 7.56
CA ALA A 10 1.82 -4.72 6.18
C ALA A 10 1.85 -3.37 5.45
N ASP A 11 1.94 -3.42 4.12
CA ASP A 11 1.68 -2.27 3.26
C ASP A 11 0.29 -2.42 2.60
N PHE A 12 -0.65 -1.58 3.00
CA PHE A 12 -2.04 -1.64 2.52
C PHE A 12 -2.23 -1.07 1.10
N ARG A 13 -1.16 -0.63 0.45
CA ARG A 13 -1.12 -0.28 -0.98
C ARG A 13 -0.80 -1.49 -1.85
N GLN A 14 -0.53 -2.65 -1.25
CA GLN A 14 -0.40 -3.92 -1.96
C GLN A 14 -1.77 -4.48 -2.37
N THR A 15 -1.76 -5.61 -3.07
CA THR A 15 -2.97 -6.26 -3.59
C THR A 15 -3.94 -6.67 -2.49
N LEU A 16 -5.23 -6.67 -2.82
CA LEU A 16 -6.28 -7.17 -1.92
C LEU A 16 -6.12 -8.68 -1.64
N PRO A 17 -6.74 -9.19 -0.56
CA PRO A 17 -6.79 -10.64 -0.31
C PRO A 17 -7.43 -11.38 -1.49
N VAL A 18 -6.81 -12.47 -1.94
CA VAL A 18 -7.35 -13.30 -3.01
C VAL A 18 -8.44 -14.20 -2.45
N ILE A 19 -9.66 -14.06 -2.97
CA ILE A 19 -10.79 -14.95 -2.66
C ILE A 19 -11.09 -15.80 -3.91
N PRO A 20 -10.74 -17.10 -3.91
CA PRO A 20 -11.01 -17.96 -5.05
C PRO A 20 -12.50 -17.98 -5.40
N LYS A 21 -12.83 -17.67 -6.66
CA LYS A 21 -14.22 -17.55 -7.15
C LYS A 21 -15.06 -16.49 -6.43
N GLY A 22 -14.43 -15.57 -5.70
CA GLY A 22 -15.08 -14.47 -5.02
C GLY A 22 -15.36 -13.29 -5.95
N THR A 23 -16.25 -12.42 -5.49
CA THR A 23 -16.50 -11.11 -6.11
C THR A 23 -15.58 -10.05 -5.51
N MET A 24 -15.48 -8.89 -6.16
CA MET A 24 -14.80 -7.72 -5.59
C MET A 24 -15.37 -7.34 -4.20
N ALA A 25 -16.68 -7.52 -3.98
CA ALA A 25 -17.29 -7.25 -2.68
C ALA A 25 -16.79 -8.23 -1.61
N ASP A 26 -16.55 -9.49 -1.97
CA ASP A 26 -15.98 -10.49 -1.06
C ASP A 26 -14.53 -10.17 -0.70
N GLU A 27 -13.72 -9.74 -1.67
CA GLU A 27 -12.34 -9.28 -1.43
C GLU A 27 -12.30 -8.08 -0.49
N LEU A 28 -13.16 -7.08 -0.72
CA LEU A 28 -13.27 -5.91 0.14
C LEU A 28 -13.73 -6.27 1.56
N LYS A 29 -14.69 -7.20 1.69
CA LYS A 29 -15.16 -7.67 2.99
C LYS A 29 -14.11 -8.50 3.73
N ALA A 30 -13.26 -9.21 3.00
CA ALA A 30 -12.14 -9.96 3.57
C ALA A 30 -10.96 -9.07 4.00
N CYS A 31 -10.91 -7.81 3.54
CA CYS A 31 -9.86 -6.89 3.94
C CYS A 31 -9.88 -6.66 5.45
N LEU A 32 -8.69 -6.70 6.07
CA LEU A 32 -8.52 -6.43 7.50
C LEU A 32 -9.13 -5.07 7.92
N LYS A 33 -9.07 -4.06 7.05
CA LYS A 33 -9.65 -2.74 7.27
C LYS A 33 -11.19 -2.74 7.36
N ALA A 34 -11.86 -3.75 6.80
CA ALA A 34 -13.31 -3.93 6.90
C ALA A 34 -13.75 -4.58 8.23
N SER A 35 -12.82 -5.09 9.03
CA SER A 35 -13.13 -5.69 10.33
C SER A 35 -13.64 -4.65 11.33
N ASN A 36 -14.65 -5.03 12.12
CA ASN A 36 -15.15 -4.24 13.25
C ASN A 36 -14.08 -3.94 14.30
N LEU A 37 -12.98 -4.71 14.33
CA LEU A 37 -11.85 -4.49 15.24
C LEU A 37 -10.89 -3.41 14.74
N TRP A 38 -10.93 -3.04 13.46
CA TRP A 38 -9.99 -2.08 12.85
C TRP A 38 -10.00 -0.72 13.55
N ARG A 39 -11.15 -0.29 14.08
CA ARG A 39 -11.27 0.95 14.87
C ARG A 39 -10.45 0.97 16.15
N TYR A 40 -10.04 -0.20 16.65
CA TYR A 40 -9.20 -0.33 17.85
C TYR A 40 -7.72 -0.51 17.52
N VAL A 41 -7.35 -0.60 16.23
CA VAL A 41 -5.96 -0.73 15.80
C VAL A 41 -5.29 0.64 15.82
N LEU A 42 -4.23 0.76 16.62
CA LEU A 42 -3.32 1.90 16.55
C LEU A 42 -2.52 1.83 15.24
N LYS A 43 -2.54 2.91 14.46
CA LYS A 43 -1.83 3.00 13.19
C LYS A 43 -0.52 3.73 13.37
N LEU A 44 0.58 3.06 13.03
CA LEU A 44 1.91 3.64 13.00
C LEU A 44 2.44 3.50 11.56
N GLY A 45 3.02 4.58 11.03
CA GLY A 45 3.57 4.62 9.68
C GLY A 45 5.08 4.72 9.71
N LEU A 46 5.77 3.86 8.96
CA LEU A 46 7.19 4.03 8.68
C LEU A 46 7.36 4.95 7.47
N THR A 47 8.19 5.98 7.60
CA THR A 47 8.38 7.01 6.56
C THR A 47 9.75 6.94 5.87
N THR A 48 10.71 6.22 6.47
CA THR A 48 12.06 6.09 5.92
C THR A 48 12.18 4.82 5.09
N ASN A 49 12.49 4.98 3.80
CA ASN A 49 12.87 3.85 2.95
C ASN A 49 14.33 3.45 3.24
N MET A 50 14.50 2.44 4.08
CA MET A 50 15.83 1.97 4.49
C MET A 50 16.68 1.46 3.32
N ARG A 51 16.08 0.93 2.24
CA ARG A 51 16.83 0.47 1.05
C ARG A 51 17.54 1.66 0.38
N VAL A 52 16.84 2.77 0.19
CA VAL A 52 17.44 3.99 -0.37
C VAL A 52 18.44 4.60 0.61
N TYR A 53 18.05 4.70 1.89
CA TYR A 53 18.88 5.32 2.92
C TYR A 53 20.26 4.64 3.08
N LEU A 54 20.30 3.31 3.09
CA LEU A 54 21.54 2.56 3.31
C LEU A 54 22.46 2.55 2.08
N HIS A 55 21.91 2.61 0.87
CA HIS A 55 22.70 2.53 -0.37
C HIS A 55 23.07 3.90 -0.95
N GLY A 56 22.41 4.99 -0.53
CA GLY A 56 22.76 6.36 -0.93
C GLY A 56 22.56 6.66 -2.42
N ASP A 57 21.85 5.79 -3.15
CA ASP A 57 21.62 5.92 -4.58
C ASP A 57 20.50 6.93 -4.88
N LEU A 58 20.87 8.05 -5.48
CA LEU A 58 19.95 9.12 -5.88
C LEU A 58 18.89 8.65 -6.89
N SER A 59 19.25 7.73 -7.79
CA SER A 59 18.32 7.20 -8.80
C SER A 59 17.27 6.30 -8.14
N ALA A 60 17.69 5.41 -7.25
CA ALA A 60 16.79 4.60 -6.43
C ALA A 60 15.88 5.47 -5.54
N GLY A 61 16.39 6.59 -5.04
CA GLY A 61 15.60 7.56 -4.28
C GLY A 61 14.48 8.22 -5.10
N ARG A 62 14.78 8.64 -6.34
CA ARG A 62 13.78 9.19 -7.28
C ARG A 62 12.73 8.15 -7.62
N PHE A 63 13.14 6.95 -8.00
CA PHE A 63 12.23 5.86 -8.33
C PHE A 63 11.33 5.47 -7.14
N ALA A 64 11.88 5.43 -5.92
CA ALA A 64 11.08 5.16 -4.72
C ALA A 64 10.01 6.23 -4.47
N GLN A 65 10.29 7.50 -4.77
CA GLN A 65 9.33 8.59 -4.65
C GLN A 65 8.22 8.50 -5.69
N GLU A 66 8.54 8.07 -6.91
CA GLU A 66 7.56 7.84 -7.98
C GLU A 66 6.63 6.66 -7.63
N LEU A 67 7.20 5.54 -7.17
CA LEU A 67 6.42 4.40 -6.67
C LEU A 67 5.51 4.79 -5.50
N LEU A 68 5.99 5.63 -4.58
CA LEU A 68 5.19 6.14 -3.47
C LEU A 68 4.01 6.98 -3.97
N THR A 69 4.25 7.85 -4.95
CA THR A 69 3.22 8.69 -5.58
C THR A 69 2.17 7.84 -6.28
N LEU A 70 2.59 6.76 -6.96
CA LEU A 70 1.71 5.79 -7.59
C LEU A 70 0.85 5.04 -6.55
N GLY A 71 1.48 4.48 -5.52
CA GLY A 71 0.78 3.72 -4.47
C GLY A 71 -0.19 4.56 -3.64
N ASP A 72 0.04 5.87 -3.54
CA ASP A 72 -0.87 6.82 -2.91
C ASP A 72 -2.02 7.28 -3.84
N GLY A 73 -2.04 6.84 -5.11
CA GLY A 73 -3.04 7.25 -6.09
C GLY A 73 -2.94 8.72 -6.51
N LYS A 74 -1.75 9.33 -6.36
CA LYS A 74 -1.51 10.76 -6.67
C LYS A 74 -0.90 10.98 -8.05
N VAL A 75 -0.67 9.91 -8.81
CA VAL A 75 -0.14 10.01 -10.16
C VAL A 75 -1.18 10.63 -11.10
N ARG A 76 -0.73 11.41 -12.08
CA ARG A 76 -1.62 11.95 -13.11
C ARG A 76 -2.12 10.80 -13.99
N VAL A 77 -3.44 10.69 -14.07
CA VAL A 77 -4.13 9.78 -14.99
C VAL A 77 -4.60 10.59 -16.17
N ASP A 78 -4.33 10.11 -17.38
CA ASP A 78 -4.86 10.73 -18.59
C ASP A 78 -6.40 10.60 -18.59
N PRO A 79 -7.15 11.72 -18.68
CA PRO A 79 -8.60 11.70 -18.52
C PRO A 79 -9.33 11.02 -19.67
N THR A 80 -8.68 10.82 -20.83
CA THR A 80 -9.30 10.23 -22.03
C THR A 80 -9.12 8.73 -22.06
N SER A 81 -7.92 8.25 -21.77
CA SER A 81 -7.52 6.84 -21.84
C SER A 81 -7.59 6.12 -20.50
N GLY A 82 -7.58 6.86 -19.38
CA GLY A 82 -7.49 6.28 -18.04
C GLY A 82 -6.12 5.69 -17.71
N LEU A 83 -5.10 5.94 -18.54
CA LEU A 83 -3.77 5.38 -18.40
C LEU A 83 -2.84 6.30 -17.60
N ILE A 84 -1.78 5.70 -17.07
CA ILE A 84 -0.68 6.38 -16.38
C ILE A 84 0.60 6.24 -17.21
N SER A 85 1.44 7.28 -17.21
CA SER A 85 2.77 7.21 -17.83
C SER A 85 3.78 6.75 -16.78
N ILE A 86 4.53 5.70 -17.10
CA ILE A 86 5.66 5.26 -16.28
C ILE A 86 6.88 6.09 -16.70
N PRO A 87 7.60 6.71 -15.75
CA PRO A 87 8.80 7.49 -16.06
C PRO A 87 9.90 6.62 -16.68
N GLU A 88 10.70 7.21 -17.56
CA GLU A 88 11.86 6.56 -18.18
C GLU A 88 13.01 6.46 -17.17
N ASN A 89 13.76 5.35 -17.24
CA ASN A 89 14.88 5.02 -16.33
C ASN A 89 16.15 5.83 -16.64
#